data_AF-A0A9D1PDU9-F1
#
_entry.id   AF-A0A9D1PDU9-F1
#
_cell.length_a   1.000
_cell.length_b   1.000
_cell.length_c   1.000
_cell.angle_alpha   90.00
_cell.angle_beta   90.00
_cell.angle_gamma   90.00
#
_symmetry.space_group_name_H-M   'P 1'
#
loop_
_entity.id
_entity.type
_entity.pdbx_description
1 polymer ?
#
loop_
_entity_poly.entity_id
_entity_poly.type
_entity_poly.pdbx_seq_one_letter_code
_entity_poly.pdbx_strand_id
1 'polypeptide(L)'
;MKIDRMVGILTVLLQQEKVTAPYLAEKFEVSRRTINRDIEDLCKAGIPIRTVQGPKGGISIMEGYKLDNTLLTSSDMKEILTGLRGLDSVSETNHFARLMEKLLHRCQCCKSSDKFQNCK
;
A
#
# COMPACT_ATOMS: atom_id res chain seq x y z
N MET A 1 5.28 -20.85 -2.39
CA MET A 1 4.52 -21.36 -1.21
C MET A 1 3.15 -20.66 -1.14
N LYS A 2 2.21 -21.11 -0.28
CA LYS A 2 0.85 -20.49 -0.16
C LYS A 2 0.92 -19.01 0.25
N ILE A 3 1.83 -18.66 1.16
CA ILE A 3 2.00 -17.29 1.68
C ILE A 3 2.43 -16.34 0.56
N ASP A 4 3.42 -16.71 -0.26
CA ASP A 4 3.89 -15.87 -1.38
C ASP A 4 2.76 -15.50 -2.33
N ARG A 5 1.86 -16.46 -2.61
CA ARG A 5 0.69 -16.21 -3.45
C ARG A 5 -0.31 -15.28 -2.78
N MET A 6 -0.59 -15.45 -1.49
CA MET A 6 -1.50 -14.55 -0.76
C MET A 6 -0.97 -13.12 -0.72
N VAL A 7 0.33 -12.94 -0.45
CA VAL A 7 1.00 -11.63 -0.48
C VAL A 7 0.97 -11.05 -1.91
N GLY A 8 1.20 -11.88 -2.92
CA GLY A 8 1.08 -11.49 -4.32
C GLY A 8 -0.33 -11.02 -4.70
N ILE A 9 -1.38 -11.76 -4.31
CA ILE A 9 -2.78 -11.38 -4.54
C ILE A 9 -3.06 -10.02 -3.87
N LEU A 10 -2.68 -9.85 -2.62
CA LEU A 10 -2.87 -8.59 -1.89
C LEU A 10 -2.18 -7.42 -2.61
N THR A 11 -0.94 -7.62 -3.07
CA THR A 11 -0.16 -6.61 -3.81
C THR A 11 -0.88 -6.18 -5.08
N VAL A 12 -1.41 -7.13 -5.84
CA VAL A 12 -2.20 -6.85 -7.05
C VAL A 12 -3.45 -6.03 -6.72
N LEU A 13 -4.17 -6.39 -5.66
CA LEU A 13 -5.39 -5.69 -5.24
C LEU A 13 -5.11 -4.29 -4.65
N LEU A 14 -3.92 -4.04 -4.13
CA LEU A 14 -3.49 -2.72 -3.69
C LEU A 14 -3.17 -1.81 -4.88
N GLN A 15 -2.47 -2.33 -5.90
CA GLN A 15 -2.04 -1.58 -7.08
C GLN A 15 -3.17 -1.31 -8.08
N GLN A 16 -4.08 -2.27 -8.26
CA GLN A 16 -5.20 -2.18 -9.18
C GLN A 16 -6.48 -1.94 -8.40
N GLU A 17 -7.40 -1.14 -8.93
CA GLU A 17 -8.70 -0.93 -8.29
C GLU A 17 -9.54 -2.21 -8.30
N LYS A 18 -9.44 -3.00 -9.37
CA LYS A 18 -10.29 -4.17 -9.58
C LYS A 18 -9.65 -5.15 -10.56
N VAL A 19 -9.71 -6.45 -10.22
CA VAL A 19 -9.20 -7.55 -11.05
C VAL A 19 -10.20 -8.70 -11.09
N THR A 20 -10.05 -9.66 -12.01
CA THR A 20 -10.96 -10.81 -12.11
C THR A 20 -10.32 -12.08 -11.52
N ALA A 21 -11.15 -13.02 -11.04
CA ALA A 21 -10.65 -14.31 -10.56
C ALA A 21 -9.90 -15.12 -11.64
N PRO A 22 -10.33 -15.16 -12.92
CA PRO A 22 -9.55 -15.78 -13.99
C PRO A 22 -8.17 -15.14 -14.19
N TYR A 23 -8.07 -13.80 -14.13
CA TYR A 23 -6.78 -13.11 -14.25
C TYR A 23 -5.81 -13.51 -13.15
N LEU A 24 -6.27 -13.54 -11.88
CA LEU A 24 -5.44 -13.98 -10.76
C LEU A 24 -5.05 -15.47 -10.89
N ALA A 25 -5.98 -16.30 -11.36
CA ALA A 25 -5.74 -17.73 -11.54
C ALA A 25 -4.64 -17.99 -12.57
N GLU A 26 -4.67 -17.29 -13.71
CA GLU A 26 -3.63 -17.35 -14.74
C GLU A 26 -2.30 -16.79 -14.21
N LYS A 27 -2.31 -15.61 -13.60
CA LYS A 27 -1.10 -14.94 -13.09
C LYS A 27 -0.33 -15.75 -12.05
N PHE A 28 -1.04 -16.50 -11.21
CA PHE A 28 -0.45 -17.32 -10.16
C PHE A 28 -0.43 -18.82 -10.49
N GLU A 29 -0.80 -19.19 -11.71
CA GLU A 29 -0.80 -20.57 -12.22
C GLU A 29 -1.58 -21.54 -11.32
N VAL A 30 -2.76 -21.11 -10.86
CA VAL A 30 -3.64 -21.91 -9.99
C VAL A 30 -5.08 -21.90 -10.51
N SER A 31 -5.90 -22.80 -9.98
CA SER A 31 -7.33 -22.80 -10.30
C SER A 31 -8.06 -21.60 -9.70
N ARG A 32 -9.17 -21.20 -10.33
CA ARG A 32 -10.11 -20.20 -9.77
C ARG A 32 -10.61 -20.58 -8.37
N ARG A 33 -10.78 -21.87 -8.09
CA ARG A 33 -11.18 -22.38 -6.76
C ARG A 33 -10.11 -22.06 -5.71
N THR A 34 -8.83 -22.18 -6.06
CA THR A 34 -7.72 -21.80 -5.17
C THR A 34 -7.72 -20.29 -4.92
N ILE A 35 -7.89 -19.47 -5.94
CA ILE A 35 -8.01 -18.01 -5.77
C ILE A 35 -9.17 -17.66 -4.84
N ASN A 36 -10.38 -18.19 -5.09
CA ASN A 36 -11.54 -17.90 -4.25
C ASN A 36 -11.30 -18.29 -2.78
N ARG A 37 -10.68 -19.45 -2.54
CA ARG A 37 -10.30 -19.88 -1.18
C ARG A 37 -9.27 -18.95 -0.55
N ASP A 38 -8.25 -18.52 -1.30
CA ASP A 38 -7.25 -17.59 -0.77
C ASP A 38 -7.87 -16.21 -0.47
N ILE A 39 -8.86 -15.75 -1.27
CA ILE A 39 -9.64 -14.54 -0.99
C ILE A 39 -10.46 -14.70 0.31
N GLU A 40 -11.13 -15.83 0.51
CA GLU A 40 -11.83 -16.12 1.77
C GLU A 40 -10.87 -16.12 2.97
N ASP A 41 -9.68 -16.71 2.83
CA ASP A 41 -8.67 -16.73 3.88
C ASP A 41 -8.17 -15.32 4.20
N LEU A 42 -7.98 -14.46 3.19
CA LEU A 42 -7.63 -13.04 3.38
C LEU A 42 -8.75 -12.28 4.09
N CYS A 43 -10.02 -12.53 3.74
CA CYS A 43 -11.17 -11.94 4.44
C CYS A 43 -11.21 -12.37 5.91
N LYS A 44 -10.99 -13.66 6.20
CA LYS A 44 -10.91 -14.19 7.57
C LYS A 44 -9.74 -13.59 8.37
N ALA A 45 -8.66 -13.20 7.68
CA ALA A 45 -7.55 -12.47 8.27
C ALA A 45 -7.83 -10.97 8.51
N GLY A 46 -9.06 -10.50 8.24
CA GLY A 46 -9.49 -9.12 8.50
C GLY A 46 -9.23 -8.15 7.35
N ILE A 47 -8.85 -8.63 6.16
CA ILE A 47 -8.67 -7.78 4.98
C ILE A 47 -10.02 -7.60 4.28
N PRO A 48 -10.57 -6.38 4.16
CA PRO A 48 -11.88 -6.14 3.58
C PRO A 48 -11.82 -6.21 2.05
N ILE A 49 -11.93 -7.42 1.52
CA ILE A 49 -12.00 -7.68 0.08
C ILE A 49 -13.47 -7.79 -0.34
N ARG A 50 -13.84 -7.02 -1.36
CA ARG A 50 -15.14 -7.07 -2.02
C ARG A 50 -15.04 -7.90 -3.29
N THR A 51 -16.02 -8.79 -3.50
CA THR A 51 -16.18 -9.53 -4.75
C THR A 51 -17.54 -9.22 -5.38
N VAL A 52 -17.56 -8.99 -6.69
CA VAL A 52 -18.77 -8.73 -7.47
C VAL A 52 -18.84 -9.77 -8.59
N GLN A 53 -19.99 -10.42 -8.74
CA GLN A 53 -20.22 -11.39 -9.80
C GLN A 53 -20.78 -10.72 -11.08
N GLY A 54 -20.61 -11.37 -12.23
CA GLY A 54 -21.16 -10.94 -13.52
C GLY A 54 -20.12 -10.40 -14.52
N PRO A 55 -20.56 -9.91 -15.70
CA PRO A 55 -19.69 -9.47 -16.79
C PRO A 55 -18.77 -8.30 -16.42
N LYS A 56 -19.26 -7.42 -15.54
CA LYS A 56 -18.49 -6.33 -14.92
C LYS A 56 -18.09 -6.67 -13.49
N GLY A 57 -18.00 -7.95 -13.15
CA GLY A 57 -17.58 -8.44 -11.84
C GLY A 57 -16.09 -8.25 -11.59
N GLY A 58 -15.64 -8.56 -10.38
CA GLY A 58 -14.24 -8.48 -10.01
C GLY A 58 -14.01 -8.59 -8.50
N ILE A 59 -12.74 -8.63 -8.14
CA ILE A 59 -12.20 -8.69 -6.79
C ILE A 59 -11.45 -7.36 -6.59
N SER A 60 -11.74 -6.69 -5.48
CA SER A 60 -11.20 -5.38 -5.14
C SER A 60 -11.09 -5.25 -3.62
N ILE A 61 -10.14 -4.49 -3.12
CA ILE A 61 -10.14 -4.06 -1.71
C ILE A 61 -11.19 -2.96 -1.54
N MET A 62 -11.93 -2.95 -0.43
CA MET A 62 -12.89 -1.89 -0.12
C MET A 62 -12.20 -0.52 -0.06
N GLU A 63 -12.90 0.50 -0.58
CA GLU A 63 -12.46 1.90 -0.49
C GLU A 63 -12.21 2.29 0.98
N GLY A 64 -11.16 3.07 1.23
CA GLY A 64 -10.75 3.49 2.58
C GLY A 64 -9.93 2.47 3.38
N TYR A 65 -9.82 1.20 2.95
CA TYR A 65 -8.86 0.27 3.56
C TYR A 65 -7.46 0.39 2.97
N LYS A 66 -7.37 0.81 1.71
CA LYS A 66 -6.10 1.31 1.18
C LYS A 66 -5.73 2.50 2.05
N LEU A 67 -4.50 2.51 2.57
CA LEU A 67 -3.98 3.66 3.28
C LEU A 67 -4.03 4.83 2.29
N ASP A 68 -5.07 5.65 2.44
CA ASP A 68 -5.36 6.69 1.51
C ASP A 68 -4.30 7.76 1.76
N ASN A 69 -3.25 7.72 0.95
CA ASN A 69 -2.12 8.63 1.08
C ASN A 69 -2.57 10.11 0.88
N THR A 70 -3.83 10.35 0.52
CA THR A 70 -4.47 11.67 0.45
C THR A 70 -4.76 12.30 1.82
N LEU A 71 -4.73 11.54 2.92
CA LEU A 71 -4.93 12.09 4.27
C LEU A 71 -3.87 13.13 4.68
N LEU A 72 -2.65 13.03 4.11
CA LEU A 72 -1.57 13.96 4.37
C LEU A 72 -1.23 14.71 3.09
N THR A 73 -1.52 16.02 3.10
CA THR A 73 -1.10 16.94 2.05
C THR A 73 0.43 17.14 2.07
N SER A 74 0.97 17.75 1.03
CA SER A 74 2.39 18.11 0.98
C SER A 74 2.79 19.10 2.09
N SER A 75 1.87 19.99 2.50
CA SER A 75 2.08 20.88 3.65
C SER A 75 2.13 20.11 4.96
N ASP A 76 1.17 19.21 5.20
CA ASP A 76 1.12 18.42 6.44
C ASP A 76 2.40 17.58 6.59
N MET A 77 2.87 16.99 5.49
CA MET A 77 4.11 16.22 5.47
C MET A 77 5.34 17.10 5.76
N LYS A 78 5.38 18.33 5.25
CA LYS A 78 6.49 19.26 5.51
C LYS A 78 6.53 19.71 6.97
N GLU A 79 5.37 19.94 7.58
CA GLU A 79 5.26 20.31 9.00
C GLU A 79 5.69 19.15 9.90
N ILE A 80 5.21 17.94 9.62
CA ILE A 80 5.62 16.72 10.34
C ILE A 80 7.14 16.53 10.26
N LEU A 81 7.73 16.63 9.05
CA LEU A 81 9.17 16.48 8.86
C LEU A 81 9.98 17.56 9.60
N THR A 82 9.49 18.80 9.61
CA THR A 82 10.14 19.89 10.35
C THR A 82 10.12 19.62 11.86
N GLY A 83 8.98 19.18 12.40
CA GLY A 83 8.86 18.80 13.81
C GLY A 83 9.80 17.65 14.19
N LEU A 84 9.85 16.61 13.36
CA LEU A 84 10.72 15.45 13.59
C LEU A 84 12.22 15.81 13.57
N ARG A 85 12.64 16.71 12.67
CA ARG A 85 14.03 17.22 12.65
C ARG A 85 14.40 17.98 13.92
N GLY A 86 13.47 18.74 14.48
CA GLY A 86 13.68 19.42 15.76
C GLY A 86 13.87 18.43 16.91
N LEU A 87 13.11 17.33 16.93
CA LEU A 87 13.21 16.29 17.95
C LEU A 87 14.48 15.43 17.83
N ASP A 88 15.01 15.26 16.63
CA ASP A 88 16.28 14.57 16.37
C ASP A 88 17.46 15.25 17.10
N SER A 89 17.42 16.58 17.24
CA SER A 89 18.45 17.32 18.00
C SER A 89 18.43 17.09 19.51
N VAL A 90 17.33 16.56 20.06
CA VAL A 90 17.12 16.37 21.51
C VAL A 90 17.22 14.90 21.90
N SER A 91 17.13 13.97 20.95
CA SER A 91 17.16 12.53 21.21
C SER A 91 18.33 11.86 20.47
N GLU A 92 19.26 11.24 21.21
CA GLU A 92 20.40 10.49 20.66
C GLU A 92 20.01 9.16 19.98
N THR A 93 18.73 8.93 19.70
CA THR A 93 18.26 7.66 19.16
C THR A 93 17.99 7.75 17.66
N ASN A 94 18.48 6.75 16.90
CA ASN A 94 18.20 6.56 15.47
C ASN A 94 16.70 6.33 15.12
N HIS A 95 15.80 6.51 16.09
CA HIS A 95 14.37 6.32 15.95
C HIS A 95 13.76 7.37 15.00
N PHE A 96 14.12 8.64 15.17
CA PHE A 96 13.56 9.74 14.38
C PHE A 96 14.06 9.72 12.93
N ALA A 97 15.35 9.45 12.71
CA ALA A 97 15.91 9.22 11.37
C ALA A 97 15.19 8.10 10.60
N ARG A 98 14.94 6.94 11.24
CA ARG A 98 14.19 5.82 10.64
C ARG A 98 12.73 6.16 10.36
N LEU A 99 12.10 6.97 11.21
CA LEU A 99 10.74 7.43 11.01
C LEU A 99 10.66 8.38 9.80
N MET A 100 11.61 9.32 9.68
CA MET A 100 11.70 10.18 8.51
C MET A 100 11.89 9.38 7.22
N GLU A 101 12.76 8.36 7.20
CA GLU A 101 12.98 7.52 6.02
C GLU A 101 11.67 6.83 5.55
N LYS A 102 10.89 6.29 6.49
CA LYS A 102 9.59 5.65 6.18
C LYS A 102 8.57 6.65 5.62
N LEU A 103 8.61 7.90 6.08
CA LEU A 103 7.71 8.96 5.61
C LEU A 103 8.18 9.56 4.26
N LEU A 104 9.49 9.60 4.02
CA LEU A 104 10.12 10.11 2.79
C LEU A 104 10.07 9.14 1.61
N HIS A 105 9.72 7.87 1.85
CA HIS A 105 9.53 6.85 0.82
C HIS A 105 8.42 7.19 -0.21
N ARG A 106 7.75 8.34 -0.05
CA ARG A 106 6.75 8.91 -0.95
C ARG A 106 7.31 9.55 -2.23
N CYS A 107 8.64 9.63 -2.41
CA CYS A 107 9.21 10.26 -3.60
C CYS A 107 10.24 9.37 -4.31
N GLN A 108 9.83 8.69 -5.39
CA GLN A 108 10.76 8.07 -6.34
C GLN A 108 11.48 9.09 -7.25
N CYS A 109 11.29 10.41 -7.07
CA CYS A 109 11.92 11.43 -7.91
C CYS A 109 13.03 12.28 -7.26
N CYS A 110 13.21 12.29 -5.93
CA CYS A 110 14.12 13.25 -5.31
C CYS A 110 15.15 12.58 -4.40
N LYS A 111 16.26 12.12 -4.98
CA LYS A 111 17.44 11.61 -4.25
C LYS A 111 18.48 12.70 -3.88
N SER A 112 18.08 13.95 -3.69
CA SER A 112 19.00 14.98 -3.18
C SER A 112 18.31 15.96 -2.24
N SER A 113 18.98 16.21 -1.12
CA SER A 113 18.51 16.97 0.04
C SER A 113 18.24 18.46 -0.22
N ASP A 114 18.51 18.97 -1.43
CA ASP A 114 18.51 20.41 -1.73
C ASP A 114 17.41 20.89 -2.69
N LYS A 115 16.44 20.04 -3.07
CA LYS A 115 15.37 20.46 -4.01
C LYS A 115 13.97 20.06 -3.56
N PHE A 116 13.55 20.56 -2.39
CA PHE A 116 12.14 20.53 -1.98
C PHE A 116 11.37 21.81 -2.35
N GLN A 117 12.04 22.83 -2.89
CA GLN A 117 11.45 24.15 -3.11
C GLN A 117 10.74 24.31 -4.48
N ASN A 118 10.78 23.32 -5.39
CA ASN A 118 10.31 23.58 -6.76
C ASN A 118 9.69 22.38 -7.49
N CYS A 119 8.74 21.69 -6.86
CA CYS A 119 7.75 20.92 -7.60
C CYS A 119 6.41 21.67 -7.50
N LYS A 120 6.00 22.29 -8.61
CA LYS A 120 4.63 22.72 -8.83
C LYS A 120 3.71 21.52 -8.97
#